data_AF-A0A920SGY2-F1
#
_entry.id   AF-A0A920SGY2-F1
#
_cell.length_a   1.000
_cell.length_b   1.000
_cell.length_c   1.000
_cell.angle_alpha   90.00
_cell.angle_beta   90.00
_cell.angle_gamma   90.00
#
_symmetry.space_group_name_H-M   'P 1'
#
loop_
_entity.id
_entity.type
_entity.pdbx_description
1 polymer ?
#
loop_
_entity_poly.entity_id
_entity_poly.type
_entity_poly.pdbx_seq_one_letter_code
_entity_poly.pdbx_strand_id
1 'polypeptide(L)' 'MGSPEEIGMTTTRPVVVTGATGYVGGRLVPRLLEAGRDVRCVVRDAEKLADRPWRNDVEVVEADLSVPHQAKNFP' A
#
# COMPACT_ATOMS: atom_id res chain seq x y z
N MET A 1 17.00 24.20 25.53
CA MET A 1 15.95 24.43 24.52
C MET A 1 16.06 23.30 23.51
N GLY A 2 14.95 22.63 23.24
CA GLY A 2 14.84 21.30 22.60
C GLY A 2 14.43 20.26 23.65
N SER A 3 13.13 20.01 23.81
CA SER A 3 12.57 19.02 24.73
C SER A 3 12.61 17.61 24.10
N PRO A 4 12.58 16.52 24.90
CA PRO A 4 12.58 15.14 24.41
C PRO A 4 11.38 14.72 23.56
N GLU A 5 10.43 15.61 23.25
CA GLU A 5 9.28 15.33 22.38
C GLU A 5 9.62 15.37 20.87
N GLU A 6 10.82 15.80 20.48
CA GLU A 6 11.25 15.88 19.06
C GLU A 6 11.85 14.59 18.48
N ILE A 7 11.75 13.45 19.17
CA ILE A 7 11.93 12.11 18.54
C ILE A 7 10.74 11.87 17.61
N GLY A 8 10.76 12.58 16.49
CA GLY A 8 9.75 12.59 15.46
C GLY A 8 9.35 11.19 15.08
N MET A 9 8.05 10.96 15.11
CA MET A 9 7.34 9.82 14.55
C MET A 9 8.09 9.28 13.34
N THR A 10 8.80 8.17 13.50
CA THR A 10 9.43 7.49 12.36
C THR A 10 8.28 7.08 11.46
N THR A 11 8.02 7.85 10.40
CA THR A 11 6.97 7.53 9.45
C THR A 11 7.36 6.23 8.78
N THR A 12 6.79 5.13 9.25
CA THR A 12 6.91 3.83 8.59
C THR A 12 6.39 4.03 7.18
N ARG A 13 7.31 4.02 6.20
CA ARG A 13 6.92 4.18 4.80
C ARG A 13 6.20 2.91 4.36
N PRO A 14 4.96 3.02 3.84
CA PRO A 14 4.22 1.84 3.42
C PRO A 14 4.90 1.17 2.23
N VAL A 15 4.81 -0.16 2.17
CA VAL A 15 5.23 -0.93 1.00
C VAL A 15 4.14 -0.79 -0.06
N VAL A 16 4.47 -0.17 -1.19
CA VAL A 16 3.56 -0.05 -2.32
C VAL A 16 3.62 -1.30 -3.18
N VAL A 17 2.47 -1.95 -3.35
CA VAL A 17 2.31 -3.12 -4.22
C VAL A 17 1.44 -2.74 -5.41
N THR A 18 2.08 -2.66 -6.57
CA THR A 18 1.38 -2.56 -7.86
C THR A 18 0.99 -3.96 -8.34
N GLY A 19 -0.21 -4.13 -8.90
CA GLY A 19 -0.64 -5.43 -9.41
C GLY A 19 -1.06 -6.42 -8.32
N ALA A 20 -1.57 -5.92 -7.20
CA ALA A 20 -2.10 -6.71 -6.08
C ALA A 20 -3.28 -7.64 -6.47
N THR A 21 -3.96 -7.36 -7.59
CA THR A 21 -5.00 -8.24 -8.17
C THR A 21 -4.43 -9.47 -8.87
N GLY A 22 -3.14 -9.45 -9.24
CA GLY A 22 -2.47 -10.49 -10.01
C GLY A 22 -1.89 -11.63 -9.17
N TYR A 23 -1.30 -12.61 -9.85
CA TYR A 23 -0.80 -13.86 -9.24
C TYR A 23 0.27 -13.62 -8.17
N VAL A 24 1.29 -12.79 -8.47
CA VAL A 24 2.38 -12.52 -7.54
C VAL A 24 1.94 -11.54 -6.46
N GLY A 25 1.37 -10.40 -6.86
CA GLY A 25 0.93 -9.36 -5.94
C GLY A 25 -0.05 -9.87 -4.88
N GLY A 26 -1.09 -10.61 -5.28
CA GLY A 26 -2.10 -11.11 -4.35
C GLY A 26 -1.59 -12.14 -3.33
N ARG A 27 -0.43 -12.77 -3.59
CA ARG A 27 0.26 -13.67 -2.65
C ARG A 27 1.33 -12.97 -1.84
N LEU A 28 1.85 -11.85 -2.34
CA LEU A 28 2.86 -11.05 -1.67
C LEU A 28 2.24 -10.20 -0.56
N VAL A 29 1.09 -9.57 -0.82
CA VAL A 29 0.39 -8.71 0.16
C VAL A 29 0.20 -9.38 1.53
N PRO A 30 -0.39 -10.59 1.66
CA PRO A 30 -0.56 -11.21 2.97
C PRO A 30 0.76 -11.49 3.68
N ARG A 31 1.84 -11.82 2.94
CA ARG A 31 3.18 -12.04 3.52
C ARG A 31 3.81 -10.75 4.04
N LEU A 32 3.56 -9.62 3.39
CA LEU A 32 4.02 -8.32 3.85
C LEU A 32 3.28 -7.90 5.13
N LEU A 33 1.97 -8.15 5.19
CA LEU A 33 1.15 -7.92 6.38
C LEU A 33 1.59 -8.81 7.55
N GLU A 34 1.82 -10.11 7.31
CA GLU A 34 2.37 -11.05 8.30
C GLU A 34 3.74 -10.62 8.82
N ALA A 35 4.54 -9.92 8.01
CA ALA A 35 5.82 -9.36 8.39
C ALA A 35 5.72 -8.00 9.12
N GLY A 36 4.50 -7.55 9.46
CA GLY A 36 4.25 -6.30 10.17
C GLY A 36 4.51 -5.05 9.35
N ARG A 37 4.35 -5.12 8.02
CA ARG A 37 4.48 -3.95 7.13
C ARG A 37 3.12 -3.31 6.88
N ASP A 38 3.10 -1.98 6.87
CA ASP A 38 1.99 -1.22 6.28
C ASP A 38 2.03 -1.41 4.76
N VAL A 39 0.91 -1.80 4.16
CA VAL A 39 0.82 -2.11 2.72
C VAL A 39 -0.19 -1.19 2.04
N ARG A 40 0.22 -0.61 0.90
CA ARG A 40 -0.65 0.13 -0.01
C ARG A 40 -0.72 -0.59 -1.35
N CYS A 41 -1.93 -0.96 -1.77
CA CYS A 41 -2.19 -1.57 -3.07
C CYS A 41 -2.57 -0.51 -4.09
N VAL A 42 -1.82 -0.41 -5.18
CA VAL A 42 -2.17 0.41 -6.35
C VAL A 42 -2.70 -0.51 -7.44
N VAL A 43 -3.97 -0.32 -7.81
CA VAL A 43 -4.69 -1.15 -8.77
C VAL A 43 -5.50 -0.30 -9.73
N ARG A 44 -5.84 -0.83 -10.91
CA ARG A 44 -6.70 -0.13 -11.88
C ARG A 44 -8.19 -0.25 -11.58
N ASP A 45 -8.57 -1.19 -10.72
CA ASP A 45 -9.95 -1.53 -10.38
C ASP A 45 -9.93 -2.11 -8.97
N ALA A 46 -10.42 -1.33 -8.00
CA ALA A 46 -10.43 -1.71 -6.60
C ALA A 46 -11.39 -2.86 -6.27
N GLU A 47 -12.47 -3.04 -7.04
CA GLU A 47 -13.47 -4.09 -6.82
C GLU A 47 -12.87 -5.49 -6.99
N LYS A 48 -11.83 -5.62 -7.82
CA LYS A 48 -11.07 -6.88 -7.97
C LYS A 48 -10.34 -7.32 -6.68
N LEU A 49 -10.31 -6.49 -5.64
CA LEU A 49 -9.78 -6.85 -4.33
C LEU A 49 -10.88 -7.12 -3.28
N ALA A 50 -12.16 -6.93 -3.60
CA ALA A 50 -13.25 -7.01 -2.63
C ALA A 50 -13.28 -8.33 -1.85
N ASP A 51 -13.10 -9.46 -2.53
CA ASP A 51 -13.13 -10.80 -1.92
C ASP A 51 -11.78 -11.24 -1.32
N ARG A 52 -10.77 -10.36 -1.28
CA ARG A 52 -9.47 -10.70 -0.69
C ARG A 52 -9.59 -10.66 0.85
N PRO A 53 -9.20 -11.73 1.58
CA PRO A 53 -9.30 -11.74 3.04
C PRO A 53 -8.59 -10.59 3.75
N TRP A 54 -7.51 -10.08 3.15
CA TRP A 54 -6.68 -8.99 3.65
C TRP A 54 -7.11 -7.60 3.16
N ARG A 55 -8.23 -7.49 2.43
CA ARG A 55 -8.68 -6.23 1.80
C ARG A 55 -8.79 -5.07 2.79
N ASN A 56 -9.20 -5.35 4.03
CA ASN A 56 -9.41 -4.33 5.06
C ASN A 56 -8.13 -3.97 5.82
N ASP A 57 -7.04 -4.71 5.61
CA ASP A 57 -5.75 -4.51 6.30
C ASP A 57 -4.77 -3.70 5.43
N VAL A 58 -5.21 -3.22 4.27
CA VAL A 58 -4.39 -2.46 3.32
C VAL A 58 -5.08 -1.16 2.93
N GLU A 59 -4.27 -0.15 2.59
CA GLU A 59 -4.77 0.98 1.83
C GLU A 59 -4.93 0.59 0.35
N VAL A 60 -6.04 0.97 -0.28
CA VAL A 60 -6.25 0.72 -1.72
C VAL A 60 -6.36 2.06 -2.44
N VAL A 61 -5.51 2.24 -3.45
CA VAL A 61 -5.51 3.40 -4.33
C VAL A 61 -5.83 2.92 -5.75
N GLU A 62 -6.87 3.49 -6.34
CA GLU A 62 -7.21 3.24 -7.74
C GLU A 62 -6.43 4.21 -8.65
N ALA A 63 -5.56 3.69 -9.51
CA ALA A 63 -4.78 4.46 -10.46
C ALA A 63 -4.33 3.60 -11.65
N ASP A 64 -4.24 4.23 -12.83
CA ASP A 64 -3.61 3.63 -14.01
C ASP A 64 -2.17 4.13 -14.16
N LEU A 65 -1.21 3.23 -13.97
CA LEU A 65 0.22 3.54 -14.07
C LEU A 65 0.69 3.84 -15.50
N SER A 66 -0.12 3.57 -16.52
CA SER A 66 0.13 4.03 -17.89
C SER A 66 -0.14 5.53 -18.08
N VAL A 67 -0.79 6.16 -17.10
CA VAL A 67 -1.13 7.58 -17.09
C VAL A 67 -0.15 8.34 -16.18
N PRO A 68 0.85 9.08 -16.72
CA PRO A 68 2.00 9.55 -15.94
C PRO A 68 1.67 10.48 -14.77
N HIS A 69 0.56 11.20 -14.78
CA HIS A 69 0.18 12.09 -13.69
C HIS A 69 -0.45 11.34 -12.51
N GLN A 70 -1.04 10.16 -12.75
CA GLN A 70 -1.61 9.33 -11.69
C GLN A 70 -0.54 8.60 -10.87
N ALA A 71 0.68 8.46 -11.43
CA ALA A 71 1.81 7.86 -10.73
C ALA A 71 2.57 8.84 -9.81
N LYS A 72 2.35 10.16 -9.95
CA LYS A 72 3.16 11.19 -9.28
C LYS A 72 2.72 11.53 -7.85
N ASN A 73 1.57 11.03 -7.43
CA ASN A 73 0.93 11.40 -6.15
C ASN A 73 0.69 10.19 -5.24
N PHE A 74 1.52 9.14 -5.30
CA PHE A 74 1.53 8.14 -4.24
C PHE A 74 2.34 8.72 -3.06
N PRO A 75 1.72 9.14 -1.95
CA PRO A 75 2.43 9.78 -0.84
C PRO A 75 3.41 8.83 -0.14
#